data_AF-A0A1I8AGP8-F1
#
_entry.id   AF-A0A1I8AGP8-F1
#
_cell.length_a   1.000
_cell.length_b   1.000
_cell.length_c   1.000
_cell.angle_alpha   90.00
_cell.angle_beta   90.00
_cell.angle_gamma   90.00
#
_symmetry.space_group_name_H-M   'P 1'
#
loop_
_entity.id
_entity.type
_entity.pdbx_description
1 polymer ?
#
loop_
_entity_poly.entity_id
_entity_poly.type
_entity_poly.pdbx_seq_one_letter_code
_entity_poly.pdbx_strand_id
1 'polypeptide(L)'
;YTHCSCRRQTEEDLFENLLPSNLQGTFLQGQQKTVVASLTDDVPIQLVVSAVDLKIATLTEKTPCQLSDFELSGCYDCVTGARLTYNCTTKFGNAQAAVRCPSNSFLIPCSESGTVGEETLVFKSTYVQESCVMQCPGGRFTFDLSARLHYVETRTSPNKENQSIGTKLNTTISLLDFSDMFTVIKYLLALIVIVIVVFAISYLAPLMTLLRLFRTTKTLKVV
;
A
#
# COMPACT_ATOMS: atom_id res chain seq x y z
N TYR A 1 38.08 -23.66 4.22
CA TYR A 1 37.41 -23.49 5.52
C TYR A 1 36.16 -22.65 5.34
N THR A 2 35.08 -23.23 4.83
CA THR A 2 33.79 -22.51 4.73
C THR A 2 33.18 -22.41 6.13
N HIS A 3 32.96 -21.18 6.60
CA HIS A 3 32.30 -20.91 7.86
C HIS A 3 30.78 -20.97 7.66
N CYS A 4 30.15 -22.02 8.17
CA CYS A 4 28.69 -22.09 8.29
C CYS A 4 28.29 -21.56 9.66
N SER A 5 27.65 -20.40 9.70
CA SER A 5 26.99 -19.87 10.90
C SER A 5 25.48 -19.97 10.71
N CYS A 6 24.80 -20.63 11.65
CA CYS A 6 23.35 -20.59 11.74
C CYS A 6 22.94 -19.34 12.51
N ARG A 7 22.12 -18.50 11.88
CA ARG A 7 21.47 -17.38 12.56
C ARG A 7 20.47 -17.92 13.57
N ARG A 8 20.79 -17.87 14.86
CA ARG A 8 19.77 -18.06 15.92
C ARG A 8 18.90 -16.81 15.93
N GLN A 9 17.66 -16.95 15.45
CA GLN A 9 16.59 -16.03 15.84
C GLN A 9 16.15 -16.47 17.25
N THR A 10 16.23 -15.58 18.22
CA THR A 10 15.60 -15.77 19.54
C THR A 10 14.09 -15.67 19.36
N GLU A 11 13.33 -16.57 20.00
CA GLU A 11 11.86 -16.59 19.91
C GLU A 11 11.25 -15.22 20.28
N GLU A 12 11.89 -14.51 21.20
CA GLU A 12 11.52 -13.18 21.69
C GLU A 12 11.41 -12.12 20.57
N ASP A 13 12.29 -12.15 19.57
CA ASP A 13 12.28 -11.21 18.43
C ASP A 13 11.09 -11.49 17.48
N LEU A 14 10.58 -12.72 17.45
CA LEU A 14 9.49 -13.14 16.59
C LEU A 14 8.12 -12.76 17.20
N PHE A 15 8.04 -12.62 18.53
CA PHE A 15 6.77 -12.44 19.26
C PHE A 15 6.48 -11.01 19.72
N GLU A 16 7.33 -10.03 19.41
CA GLU A 16 7.04 -8.63 19.76
C GLU A 16 5.77 -8.13 19.05
N ASN A 17 4.74 -7.81 19.86
CA ASN A 17 3.52 -7.09 19.45
C ASN A 17 2.57 -7.80 18.47
N LEU A 18 2.55 -9.14 18.42
CA LEU A 18 1.57 -9.88 17.57
C LEU A 18 0.11 -9.79 18.03
N LEU A 19 -0.12 -9.43 19.29
CA LEU A 19 -1.45 -9.34 19.89
C LEU A 19 -1.58 -8.03 20.69
N PRO A 20 -2.75 -7.40 20.71
CA PRO A 20 -3.94 -7.76 19.93
C PRO A 20 -3.77 -7.43 18.44
N SER A 21 -4.31 -8.28 17.56
CA SER A 21 -4.26 -8.09 16.10
C SER A 21 -5.64 -8.32 15.48
N ASN A 22 -5.98 -7.54 14.45
CA ASN A 22 -7.18 -7.73 13.66
C ASN A 22 -6.81 -8.37 12.32
N LEU A 23 -7.35 -9.56 12.07
CA LEU A 23 -7.15 -10.33 10.85
C LEU A 23 -8.52 -10.52 10.18
N GLN A 24 -8.80 -9.75 9.13
CA GLN A 24 -10.01 -9.90 8.30
C GLN A 24 -11.31 -10.08 9.13
N GLY A 25 -11.58 -9.13 10.04
CA GLY A 25 -12.78 -9.19 10.89
C GLY A 25 -12.68 -10.14 12.08
N THR A 26 -11.53 -10.78 12.31
CA THR A 26 -11.24 -11.55 13.53
C THR A 26 -10.22 -10.81 14.39
N PHE A 27 -10.66 -10.36 15.56
CA PHE A 27 -9.82 -9.75 16.58
C PHE A 27 -9.21 -10.83 17.48
N LEU A 28 -7.89 -11.03 17.35
CA LEU A 28 -7.12 -11.91 18.22
C LEU A 28 -6.66 -11.14 19.46
N GLN A 29 -7.00 -11.63 20.64
CA GLN A 29 -6.60 -11.06 21.92
C GLN A 29 -5.97 -12.12 22.81
N GLY A 30 -4.82 -11.81 23.41
CA GLY A 30 -4.25 -12.64 24.48
C GLY A 30 -5.06 -12.47 25.77
N GLN A 31 -5.63 -13.55 26.28
CA GLN A 31 -6.21 -13.62 27.62
C GLN A 31 -5.43 -14.62 28.47
N GLN A 32 -4.70 -14.11 29.47
CA GLN A 32 -3.88 -14.92 30.38
C GLN A 32 -2.88 -15.85 29.66
N LYS A 33 -3.28 -17.11 29.41
CA LYS A 33 -2.49 -18.18 28.75
C LYS A 33 -3.13 -18.71 27.47
N THR A 34 -4.20 -18.07 27.00
CA THR A 34 -4.91 -18.45 25.78
C THR A 34 -4.99 -17.26 24.84
N VAL A 35 -5.09 -17.56 23.55
CA VAL A 35 -5.43 -16.58 22.53
C VAL A 35 -6.92 -16.77 22.24
N VAL A 36 -7.70 -15.70 22.41
CA VAL A 36 -9.13 -15.67 22.10
C VAL A 36 -9.30 -14.96 20.77
N ALA A 37 -10.02 -15.60 19.85
CA ALA A 37 -10.42 -15.01 18.58
C ALA A 37 -11.87 -14.51 18.73
N SER A 38 -12.04 -13.19 18.73
CA SER A 38 -13.35 -12.55 18.69
C SER A 38 -13.67 -12.22 17.23
N LEU A 39 -14.81 -12.69 16.74
CA LEU A 39 -15.31 -12.28 15.43
C LEU A 39 -15.93 -10.89 15.63
N THR A 40 -15.29 -9.88 15.05
CA THR A 40 -15.67 -8.48 15.19
C THR A 40 -16.93 -8.20 14.38
N ASP A 41 -17.11 -8.84 13.21
CA ASP A 41 -18.31 -8.74 12.37
C ASP A 41 -18.58 -10.01 11.53
N ASP A 42 -19.86 -10.23 11.23
CA ASP A 42 -20.46 -11.25 10.34
C ASP A 42 -19.99 -12.70 10.42
N VAL A 43 -20.58 -13.41 11.37
CA VAL A 43 -20.48 -14.86 11.50
C VAL A 43 -21.54 -15.54 10.61
N PRO A 44 -21.15 -16.48 9.72
CA PRO A 44 -22.13 -17.27 8.96
C PRO A 44 -22.82 -18.28 9.88
N ILE A 45 -23.85 -17.82 10.60
CA ILE A 45 -24.66 -18.65 11.50
C ILE A 45 -25.90 -19.11 10.74
N GLN A 46 -26.11 -20.43 10.70
CA GLN A 46 -27.38 -20.99 10.24
C GLN A 46 -28.34 -21.13 11.44
N LEU A 47 -29.35 -20.26 11.51
CA LEU A 47 -30.39 -20.33 12.53
C LEU A 47 -31.62 -21.08 11.99
N VAL A 48 -31.99 -22.18 12.65
CA VAL A 48 -33.25 -22.89 12.37
C VAL A 48 -34.25 -22.53 13.46
N VAL A 49 -35.32 -21.82 13.09
CA VAL A 49 -36.39 -21.41 14.00
C VAL A 49 -37.63 -22.27 13.73
N SER A 50 -38.15 -22.92 14.78
CA SER A 50 -39.42 -23.65 14.73
C SER A 50 -40.46 -22.89 15.54
N ALA A 51 -41.58 -22.53 14.90
CA ALA A 51 -42.69 -21.85 15.53
C ALA A 51 -43.98 -22.66 15.29
N VAL A 52 -44.66 -23.04 16.36
CA VAL A 52 -45.94 -23.76 16.32
C VAL A 52 -47.06 -22.76 16.57
N ASP A 53 -48.11 -22.80 15.75
CA ASP A 53 -49.31 -21.95 15.83
C ASP A 53 -49.10 -20.42 15.73
N LEU A 54 -47.95 -19.98 15.20
CA LEU A 54 -47.67 -18.57 14.91
C LEU A 54 -47.70 -18.30 13.40
N LYS A 55 -48.24 -17.14 13.00
CA LYS A 55 -48.14 -16.62 11.63
C LYS A 55 -46.99 -15.63 11.56
N ILE A 56 -45.99 -15.93 10.74
CA ILE A 56 -44.88 -15.01 10.47
C ILE A 56 -45.37 -14.00 9.42
N ALA A 57 -45.41 -12.72 9.80
CA ALA A 57 -45.59 -11.61 8.87
C ALA A 57 -44.23 -10.93 8.68
N THR A 58 -43.72 -10.91 7.45
CA THR A 58 -42.45 -10.29 7.11
C THR A 58 -42.72 -8.95 6.43
N LEU A 59 -42.26 -7.86 7.04
CA LEU A 59 -42.22 -6.55 6.39
C LEU A 59 -40.80 -6.38 5.80
N THR A 60 -40.68 -6.39 4.48
CA THR A 60 -39.40 -6.17 3.80
C THR A 60 -39.45 -4.85 3.05
N GLU A 61 -38.80 -3.84 3.59
CA GLU A 61 -38.62 -2.58 2.89
C GLU A 61 -37.40 -2.66 1.97
N LYS A 62 -37.64 -2.36 0.69
CA LYS A 62 -36.62 -2.37 -0.35
C LYS A 62 -35.96 -1.00 -0.42
N THR A 63 -35.08 -0.71 0.53
CA THR A 63 -34.32 0.55 0.53
C THR A 63 -32.92 0.36 -0.06
N PRO A 64 -32.53 1.20 -1.05
CA PRO A 64 -31.18 1.17 -1.58
C PRO A 64 -30.20 1.73 -0.54
N CYS A 65 -28.99 1.19 -0.51
CA CYS A 65 -27.89 1.73 0.27
C CYS A 65 -26.99 2.58 -0.62
N GLN A 66 -26.32 3.55 -0.03
CA GLN A 66 -25.36 4.40 -0.71
C GLN A 66 -24.08 4.50 0.10
N LEU A 67 -22.96 4.25 -0.58
CA LEU A 67 -21.61 4.37 -0.04
C LEU A 67 -21.03 5.73 -0.44
N SER A 68 -20.50 6.47 0.52
CA SER A 68 -19.80 7.74 0.29
C SER A 68 -18.51 7.80 1.12
N ASP A 69 -17.65 8.78 0.79
CA ASP A 69 -16.45 9.13 1.58
C ASP A 69 -15.57 7.93 1.93
N PHE A 70 -15.37 7.04 0.96
CA PHE A 70 -14.55 5.85 1.16
C PHE A 70 -13.09 6.07 0.74
N GLU A 71 -12.17 5.58 1.56
CA GLU A 71 -10.73 5.70 1.33
C GLU A 71 -10.04 4.40 1.75
N LEU A 72 -9.10 3.93 0.93
CA LEU A 72 -8.32 2.72 1.19
C LEU A 72 -6.84 3.08 1.34
N SER A 73 -6.26 2.75 2.49
CA SER A 73 -4.85 3.04 2.79
C SER A 73 -4.21 1.90 3.58
N GLY A 74 -2.91 1.67 3.42
CA GLY A 74 -2.18 0.64 4.16
C GLY A 74 -1.21 -0.13 3.28
N CYS A 75 -1.05 -1.43 3.54
CA CYS A 75 -0.05 -2.26 2.87
C CYS A 75 -0.64 -3.46 2.11
N TYR A 76 0.11 -3.89 1.11
CA TYR A 76 -0.13 -5.15 0.41
C TYR A 76 0.89 -6.20 0.86
N ASP A 77 0.54 -7.48 0.73
CA ASP A 77 1.35 -8.63 1.18
C ASP A 77 1.80 -8.55 2.66
N CYS A 78 0.99 -7.93 3.51
CA CYS A 78 1.26 -7.74 4.93
C CYS A 78 0.12 -8.28 5.81
N VAL A 79 0.45 -8.63 7.05
CA VAL A 79 -0.51 -9.17 8.02
C VAL A 79 -1.54 -8.12 8.46
N THR A 80 -1.13 -6.86 8.56
CA THR A 80 -2.01 -5.74 8.97
C THR A 80 -3.02 -5.36 7.90
N GLY A 81 -2.76 -5.70 6.64
CA GLY A 81 -3.61 -5.37 5.49
C GLY A 81 -3.71 -3.87 5.18
N ALA A 82 -4.76 -3.54 4.43
CA ALA A 82 -5.16 -2.20 4.08
C ALA A 82 -6.52 -1.90 4.70
N ARG A 83 -6.69 -0.66 5.13
CA ARG A 83 -7.80 -0.16 5.90
C ARG A 83 -8.72 0.66 5.01
N LEU A 84 -9.96 0.22 4.90
CA LEU A 84 -11.04 0.89 4.19
C LEU A 84 -11.87 1.67 5.20
N THR A 85 -11.78 3.00 5.18
CA THR A 85 -12.76 3.86 5.88
C THR A 85 -13.90 4.17 4.93
N TYR A 86 -15.13 4.24 5.43
CA TYR A 86 -16.32 4.51 4.61
C TYR A 86 -17.44 5.17 5.39
N ASN A 87 -18.39 5.78 4.68
CA ASN A 87 -19.69 6.19 5.20
C ASN A 87 -20.79 5.47 4.41
N CYS A 88 -21.67 4.73 5.09
CA CYS A 88 -22.81 4.07 4.46
C CYS A 88 -24.16 4.62 4.94
N THR A 89 -25.02 4.96 4.00
CA THR A 89 -26.37 5.48 4.23
C THR A 89 -27.44 4.56 3.66
N THR A 90 -28.63 4.55 4.26
CA THR A 90 -29.84 3.92 3.72
C THR A 90 -31.04 4.87 3.86
N LYS A 91 -32.11 4.66 3.09
CA LYS A 91 -33.30 5.53 3.14
C LYS A 91 -34.26 5.22 4.30
N PHE A 92 -34.09 4.07 4.95
CA PHE A 92 -34.98 3.64 6.03
C PHE A 92 -34.27 2.69 6.98
N GLY A 93 -34.41 2.97 8.27
CA GLY A 93 -33.91 2.21 9.40
C GLY A 93 -32.40 1.98 9.37
N ASN A 94 -32.03 0.79 9.84
CA ASN A 94 -30.68 0.26 9.74
C ASN A 94 -30.69 -0.92 8.76
N ALA A 95 -29.68 -0.96 7.89
CA ALA A 95 -29.50 -2.02 6.93
C ALA A 95 -28.07 -2.58 7.03
N GLN A 96 -27.90 -3.83 6.64
CA GLN A 96 -26.59 -4.45 6.50
C GLN A 96 -26.34 -4.73 5.02
N ALA A 97 -25.25 -4.19 4.49
CA ALA A 97 -24.92 -4.25 3.07
C ALA A 97 -23.80 -5.26 2.84
N ALA A 98 -24.02 -6.23 1.97
CA ALA A 98 -23.00 -7.21 1.59
C ALA A 98 -22.13 -6.66 0.46
N VAL A 99 -20.84 -6.49 0.72
CA VAL A 99 -19.87 -6.02 -0.28
C VAL A 99 -19.04 -7.20 -0.77
N ARG A 100 -18.94 -7.32 -2.09
CA ARG A 100 -18.12 -8.34 -2.77
C ARG A 100 -17.22 -7.68 -3.79
N CYS A 101 -15.92 -7.76 -3.55
CA CYS A 101 -14.86 -7.40 -4.47
C CYS A 101 -14.13 -8.68 -4.94
N PRO A 102 -13.35 -8.64 -6.02
CA PRO A 102 -12.51 -9.75 -6.46
C PRO A 102 -11.59 -10.32 -5.36
N SER A 103 -10.99 -9.46 -4.53
CA SER A 103 -10.04 -9.91 -3.49
C SER A 103 -10.67 -10.11 -2.12
N ASN A 104 -11.77 -9.42 -1.79
CA ASN A 104 -12.33 -9.38 -0.44
C ASN A 104 -13.86 -9.41 -0.45
N SER A 105 -14.47 -9.95 0.60
CA SER A 105 -15.91 -9.91 0.84
C SER A 105 -16.18 -9.68 2.31
N PHE A 106 -17.07 -8.75 2.62
CA PHE A 106 -17.38 -8.28 3.98
C PHE A 106 -18.79 -7.68 3.99
N LEU A 107 -19.39 -7.46 5.15
CA LEU A 107 -20.60 -6.64 5.24
C LEU A 107 -20.30 -5.34 5.97
N ILE A 108 -21.12 -4.33 5.70
CA ILE A 108 -21.03 -3.01 6.33
C ILE A 108 -22.41 -2.60 6.85
N PRO A 109 -22.50 -1.99 8.05
CA PRO A 109 -23.73 -1.40 8.55
C PRO A 109 -24.01 -0.05 7.87
N CYS A 110 -25.28 0.23 7.60
CA CYS A 110 -25.76 1.46 7.01
C CYS A 110 -26.97 1.98 7.81
N SER A 111 -27.05 3.29 8.02
CA SER A 111 -28.17 3.93 8.73
C SER A 111 -28.70 5.14 7.97
N GLU A 112 -29.89 5.63 8.35
CA GLU A 112 -30.46 6.86 7.76
C GLU A 112 -29.57 8.10 7.96
N SER A 113 -28.93 8.21 9.12
CA SER A 113 -27.99 9.30 9.44
C SER A 113 -26.62 9.15 8.80
N GLY A 114 -26.33 7.99 8.22
CA GLY A 114 -24.98 7.59 7.81
C GLY A 114 -24.22 6.92 8.94
N THR A 115 -23.55 5.83 8.60
CA THR A 115 -22.68 5.08 9.50
C THR A 115 -21.26 5.15 8.98
N VAL A 116 -20.37 5.78 9.76
CA VAL A 116 -18.94 5.77 9.49
C VAL A 116 -18.34 4.51 10.08
N GLY A 117 -17.60 3.76 9.27
CA GLY A 117 -16.99 2.50 9.65
C GLY A 117 -15.60 2.31 9.05
N GLU A 118 -14.94 1.25 9.50
CA GLU A 118 -13.60 0.88 9.09
C GLU A 118 -13.50 -0.64 8.92
N GLU A 119 -13.05 -1.11 7.76
CA GLU A 119 -12.78 -2.53 7.50
C GLU A 119 -11.31 -2.77 7.14
N THR A 120 -10.77 -3.91 7.58
CA THR A 120 -9.42 -4.36 7.18
C THR A 120 -9.51 -5.37 6.04
N LEU A 121 -8.94 -5.02 4.90
CA LEU A 121 -8.90 -5.78 3.66
C LEU A 121 -7.47 -6.25 3.34
N VAL A 122 -7.32 -7.40 2.70
CA VAL A 122 -6.01 -7.94 2.34
C VAL A 122 -5.83 -7.92 0.83
N PHE A 123 -4.68 -7.43 0.38
CA PHE A 123 -4.32 -7.34 -1.04
C PHE A 123 -2.93 -7.90 -1.30
N LYS A 124 -2.72 -8.39 -2.52
CA LYS A 124 -1.45 -8.98 -3.00
C LYS A 124 -0.67 -8.09 -3.97
N SER A 125 -1.15 -6.87 -4.21
CA SER A 125 -0.60 -5.97 -5.21
C SER A 125 -0.57 -4.54 -4.68
N THR A 126 0.45 -3.78 -5.08
CA THR A 126 0.57 -2.35 -4.76
C THR A 126 -0.53 -1.51 -5.42
N TYR A 127 -0.98 -1.85 -6.62
CA TYR A 127 -2.07 -1.14 -7.29
C TYR A 127 -3.35 -1.95 -7.15
N VAL A 128 -4.33 -1.37 -6.45
CA VAL A 128 -5.68 -1.91 -6.31
C VAL A 128 -6.58 -1.18 -7.29
N GLN A 129 -7.26 -1.92 -8.16
CA GLN A 129 -8.30 -1.41 -9.05
C GLN A 129 -9.34 -2.51 -9.24
N GLU A 130 -10.36 -2.49 -8.40
CA GLU A 130 -11.36 -3.55 -8.29
C GLU A 130 -12.77 -2.98 -8.42
N SER A 131 -13.61 -3.60 -9.24
CA SER A 131 -15.04 -3.27 -9.29
C SER A 131 -15.78 -4.13 -8.28
N CYS A 132 -16.35 -3.49 -7.27
CA CYS A 132 -17.03 -4.13 -6.16
C CYS A 132 -18.55 -4.04 -6.34
N VAL A 133 -19.25 -5.07 -5.86
CA VAL A 133 -20.72 -5.11 -5.84
C VAL A 133 -21.18 -5.04 -4.38
N MET A 134 -21.94 -4.01 -4.06
CA MET A 134 -22.67 -3.87 -2.80
C MET A 134 -24.12 -4.32 -2.98
N GLN A 135 -24.62 -5.13 -2.05
CA GLN A 135 -25.98 -5.64 -2.07
C GLN A 135 -26.72 -5.32 -0.77
N CYS A 136 -27.88 -4.67 -0.91
CA CYS A 136 -28.81 -4.35 0.16
C CYS A 136 -30.22 -4.89 -0.15
N PRO A 137 -31.15 -4.86 0.83
CA PRO A 137 -32.54 -5.27 0.60
C PRO A 137 -33.21 -4.56 -0.60
N GLY A 138 -32.87 -3.29 -0.85
CA GLY A 138 -33.41 -2.52 -1.97
C GLY A 138 -32.67 -2.62 -3.30
N GLY A 139 -31.57 -3.36 -3.41
CA GLY A 139 -30.89 -3.54 -4.70
C GLY A 139 -29.41 -3.89 -4.63
N ARG A 140 -28.80 -3.91 -5.82
CA ARG A 140 -27.36 -4.08 -6.03
C ARG A 140 -26.79 -2.83 -6.67
N PHE A 141 -25.62 -2.43 -6.23
CA PHE A 141 -24.92 -1.22 -6.68
C PHE A 141 -23.45 -1.58 -6.89
N THR A 142 -22.83 -1.00 -7.91
CA THR A 142 -21.42 -1.22 -8.22
C THR A 142 -20.62 0.04 -7.91
N PHE A 143 -19.43 -0.13 -7.35
CA PHE A 143 -18.49 0.96 -7.12
C PHE A 143 -17.06 0.46 -7.38
N ASP A 144 -16.18 1.37 -7.80
CA ASP A 144 -14.80 1.03 -8.10
C ASP A 144 -13.89 1.45 -6.94
N LEU A 145 -13.13 0.47 -6.44
CA LEU A 145 -12.14 0.64 -5.39
C LEU A 145 -10.76 0.82 -6.05
N SER A 146 -10.17 1.99 -5.89
CA SER A 146 -8.85 2.30 -6.44
C SER A 146 -7.93 2.91 -5.40
N ALA A 147 -6.75 2.31 -5.18
CA ALA A 147 -5.73 2.85 -4.29
C ALA A 147 -4.33 2.32 -4.62
N ARG A 148 -3.32 3.01 -4.11
CA ARG A 148 -1.93 2.56 -4.14
C ARG A 148 -1.47 2.21 -2.73
N LEU A 149 -1.17 0.95 -2.50
CA LEU A 149 -0.71 0.40 -1.23
C LEU A 149 0.81 0.33 -1.19
N HIS A 150 1.37 0.47 0.01
CA HIS A 150 2.81 0.40 0.24
C HIS A 150 3.26 -1.01 0.59
N TYR A 151 4.49 -1.36 0.23
CA TYR A 151 5.10 -2.61 0.65
C TYR A 151 5.67 -2.47 2.06
N VAL A 152 5.46 -3.48 2.90
CA VAL A 152 6.14 -3.60 4.18
C VAL A 152 7.03 -4.81 4.11
N GLU A 153 8.34 -4.60 4.13
CA GLU A 153 9.31 -5.69 4.28
C GLU A 153 9.00 -6.43 5.57
N THR A 154 8.71 -7.72 5.46
CA THR A 154 8.67 -8.61 6.62
C THR A 154 10.05 -8.58 7.25
N ARG A 155 10.17 -7.92 8.41
CA ARG A 155 11.43 -7.87 9.15
C ARG A 155 11.80 -9.28 9.59
N THR A 156 12.56 -10.00 8.78
CA THR A 156 13.42 -11.07 9.29
C THR A 156 14.47 -10.38 10.17
N SER A 157 14.30 -10.47 11.50
CA SER A 157 15.12 -9.80 12.54
C SER A 157 16.58 -9.63 12.09
N PRO A 158 17.08 -8.40 11.89
CA PRO A 158 18.45 -8.15 11.49
C PRO A 158 19.38 -8.11 12.72
N ASN A 159 19.30 -9.06 13.66
CA ASN A 159 20.30 -9.11 14.71
C ASN A 159 21.65 -9.58 14.11
N LYS A 160 22.59 -8.64 13.99
CA LYS A 160 23.98 -8.86 13.57
C LYS A 160 24.80 -9.02 14.84
N GLU A 161 24.99 -10.25 15.28
CA GLU A 161 26.02 -10.55 16.28
C GLU A 161 27.27 -11.09 15.57
N ASN A 162 28.37 -10.37 15.73
CA ASN A 162 29.64 -10.62 15.06
C ASN A 162 30.28 -11.90 15.58
N GLN A 163 30.32 -12.95 14.76
CA GLN A 163 31.32 -14.01 14.90
C GLN A 163 32.08 -14.18 13.58
N SER A 164 33.25 -13.57 13.55
CA SER A 164 34.21 -13.61 12.46
C SER A 164 34.91 -14.96 12.41
N ILE A 165 34.69 -15.73 11.36
CA ILE A 165 35.65 -16.74 10.89
C ILE A 165 35.78 -16.57 9.39
N GLY A 166 36.98 -16.21 8.95
CA GLY A 166 37.26 -15.78 7.60
C GLY A 166 37.13 -16.90 6.56
N THR A 167 36.59 -16.55 5.40
CA THR A 167 37.00 -17.15 4.12
C THR A 167 36.67 -16.26 2.93
N LYS A 168 37.49 -16.48 1.89
CA LYS A 168 37.70 -15.68 0.67
C LYS A 168 36.42 -15.22 -0.02
N LEU A 169 36.40 -13.93 -0.34
CA LEU A 169 35.42 -13.26 -1.20
C LEU A 169 35.33 -13.94 -2.58
N ASN A 170 34.17 -14.51 -2.88
CA ASN A 170 33.55 -14.44 -4.19
C ASN A 170 32.18 -13.76 -3.99
N THR A 171 32.21 -12.48 -3.65
CA THR A 171 31.00 -11.68 -3.56
C THR A 171 30.68 -11.13 -4.94
N THR A 172 29.71 -11.73 -5.63
CA THR A 172 28.80 -10.95 -6.48
C THR A 172 28.07 -10.03 -5.54
N ILE A 173 28.57 -8.81 -5.46
CA ILE A 173 28.05 -7.79 -4.57
C ILE A 173 26.69 -7.39 -5.13
N SER A 174 25.61 -7.89 -4.53
CA SER A 174 24.27 -7.30 -4.68
C SER A 174 24.30 -5.95 -3.95
N LEU A 175 25.02 -5.00 -4.55
CA LEU A 175 25.06 -3.61 -4.13
C LEU A 175 23.67 -3.05 -4.41
N LEU A 176 22.93 -2.82 -3.33
CA LEU A 176 22.02 -1.70 -3.12
C LEU A 176 21.01 -1.48 -4.26
N ASP A 177 19.72 -1.62 -3.95
CA ASP A 177 18.63 -1.13 -4.79
C ASP A 177 18.81 0.37 -5.07
N PHE A 178 19.53 0.68 -6.14
CA PHE A 178 19.91 2.02 -6.57
C PHE A 178 18.97 2.55 -7.67
N SER A 179 17.91 1.82 -7.99
CA SER A 179 16.96 2.17 -9.05
C SER A 179 16.47 3.63 -8.95
N ASP A 180 16.18 4.09 -7.73
CA ASP A 180 15.69 5.46 -7.51
C ASP A 180 16.81 6.52 -7.43
N MET A 181 18.04 6.12 -7.11
CA MET A 181 19.20 7.03 -7.10
C MET A 181 19.67 7.41 -8.50
N PHE A 182 19.52 6.54 -9.50
CA PHE A 182 19.91 6.85 -10.88
C PHE A 182 19.08 7.99 -11.47
N THR A 183 17.82 8.13 -11.06
CA THR A 183 16.95 9.22 -11.48
C THR A 183 17.50 10.56 -10.98
N VAL A 184 17.85 10.66 -9.69
CA VAL A 184 18.41 11.88 -9.09
C VAL A 184 19.78 12.23 -9.66
N ILE A 185 20.67 11.23 -9.84
CA ILE A 185 22.01 11.43 -10.41
C ILE A 185 21.93 11.88 -11.88
N LYS A 186 20.99 11.34 -12.65
CA LYS A 186 20.76 11.75 -14.04
C LYS A 186 20.38 13.24 -14.13
N TYR A 187 19.53 13.73 -13.23
CA TYR A 187 19.14 15.14 -13.21
C TYR A 187 20.29 16.06 -12.74
N LEU A 188 21.10 15.64 -11.77
CA LEU A 188 22.28 16.40 -11.33
C LEU A 188 23.35 16.53 -12.43
N LEU A 189 23.65 15.44 -13.14
CA LEU A 189 24.61 15.46 -14.26
C LEU A 189 24.12 16.34 -15.41
N ALA A 190 22.82 16.31 -15.72
CA ALA A 190 22.24 17.17 -16.75
C ALA A 190 22.42 18.66 -16.42
N LEU A 191 22.26 19.06 -15.15
CA LEU A 191 22.44 20.43 -14.70
C LEU A 191 23.91 20.88 -14.83
N ILE A 192 24.86 20.02 -14.47
CA ILE A 192 26.31 20.30 -14.61
C ILE A 192 26.68 20.51 -16.10
N VAL A 193 26.17 19.68 -17.01
CA VAL A 193 26.44 19.82 -18.45
C VAL A 193 25.93 21.16 -18.99
N ILE A 194 24.74 21.58 -18.58
CA ILE A 194 24.17 22.87 -19.00
C ILE A 194 25.06 24.03 -18.55
N VAL A 195 25.56 24.00 -17.31
CA VAL A 195 26.47 25.04 -16.80
C VAL A 195 27.76 25.07 -17.62
N ILE A 196 28.37 23.93 -17.91
CA ILE A 196 29.60 23.85 -18.72
C ILE A 196 29.39 24.42 -20.12
N VAL A 197 28.25 24.11 -20.76
CA VAL A 197 27.93 24.64 -22.10
C VAL A 197 27.77 26.15 -22.08
N VAL A 198 27.09 26.70 -21.08
CA VAL A 198 26.93 28.16 -20.93
C VAL A 198 28.28 28.82 -20.73
N PHE A 199 29.14 28.26 -19.87
CA PHE A 199 30.50 28.76 -19.68
C PHE A 199 31.30 28.67 -20.99
N ALA A 200 31.30 27.53 -21.68
CA ALA A 200 32.03 27.37 -22.94
C ALA A 200 31.59 28.39 -23.99
N ILE A 201 30.29 28.62 -24.16
CA ILE A 201 29.78 29.64 -25.10
C ILE A 201 30.24 31.05 -24.66
N SER A 202 30.19 31.34 -23.36
CA SER A 202 30.58 32.64 -22.81
C SER A 202 32.06 32.97 -23.02
N TYR A 203 32.95 31.98 -23.01
CA TYR A 203 34.40 32.17 -23.24
C TYR A 203 34.84 31.98 -24.69
N LEU A 204 34.20 31.07 -25.44
CA LEU A 204 34.58 30.78 -26.83
C LEU A 204 34.01 31.80 -27.82
N ALA A 205 32.81 32.35 -27.57
CA ALA A 205 32.22 33.38 -28.42
C ALA A 205 33.08 34.67 -28.51
N PRO A 206 33.57 35.27 -27.40
CA PRO A 206 34.43 36.45 -27.47
C PRO A 206 35.83 36.15 -28.05
N LEU A 207 36.35 34.93 -27.84
CA LEU A 207 37.62 34.51 -28.43
C LEU A 207 37.51 34.40 -29.96
N MET A 208 36.40 33.85 -30.47
CA MET A 208 36.14 33.72 -31.90
C MET A 208 35.87 35.07 -32.58
N THR A 209 35.22 36.02 -31.90
CA THR A 209 35.04 37.38 -32.46
C THR A 209 36.35 38.16 -32.49
N LEU A 210 37.23 38.02 -31.48
CA LEU A 210 38.57 38.61 -31.48
C LEU A 210 39.48 38.03 -32.59
N LEU A 211 39.45 36.71 -32.80
CA LEU A 211 40.19 36.07 -33.89
C LEU A 211 39.69 36.48 -35.28
N ARG A 212 38.38 36.74 -35.44
CA ARG A 212 37.81 37.27 -36.69
C ARG A 212 38.29 38.70 -36.96
N LEU A 213 38.34 39.57 -35.94
CA LEU A 213 38.89 40.93 -36.07
C LEU A 213 40.38 40.94 -36.47
N PHE A 214 41.18 40.02 -35.91
CA PHE A 214 42.59 39.86 -36.31
C PHE A 214 42.79 39.32 -37.73
N ARG A 215 41.82 38.56 -38.27
CA ARG A 215 41.88 38.03 -39.64
C ARG A 215 41.51 39.09 -40.68
N THR A 216 40.61 40.01 -40.35
CA THR A 216 40.26 41.15 -41.21
C THR A 216 41.36 42.22 -41.30
N THR A 217 42.20 42.38 -40.27
CA THR A 217 43.30 43.35 -40.31
C THR A 217 44.51 42.86 -41.13
N LYS A 218 44.68 41.54 -41.34
CA LYS A 218 45.75 40.99 -42.17
C LYS A 218 45.47 41.04 -43.68
N THR A 219 44.22 41.16 -44.11
CA THR A 219 43.86 41.27 -45.55
C THR A 219 43.92 42.69 -46.09
N LEU A 220 44.05 43.71 -45.22
CA LEU A 220 44.15 45.13 -45.59
C LEU A 220 45.60 45.65 -45.65
N LYS A 221 46.59 44.74 -45.65
CA LYS A 221 48.03 45.04 -45.70
C LYS A 221 48.71 44.32 -46.88
N VAL A 222 48.05 44.26 -48.04
CA VAL A 222 48.66 43.90 -49.34
C VAL A 222 47.97 44.71 -50.43
N VAL A 223 48.32 45.99 -50.54
CA VAL A 223 48.37 46.80 -51.77
C VAL A 223 49.46 47.84 -51.56
#